data_AF-A0A950NNG4-F1
#
_entry.id   AF-A0A950NNG4-F1
#
_cell.length_a   1.000
_cell.length_b   1.000
_cell.length_c   1.000
_cell.angle_alpha   90.00
_cell.angle_beta   90.00
_cell.angle_gamma   90.00
#
_symmetry.space_group_name_H-M   'P 1'
#
loop_
_entity.id
_entity.type
_entity.pdbx_description
1 polymer ?
#
loop_
_entity_poly.entity_id
_entity_poly.type
_entity_poly.pdbx_seq_one_letter_code
_entity_poly.pdbx_strand_id
1 'polypeptide(L)' 'AMTRYGFDFMPQDPRGIWAAPEGARIAWFKDPDGNTLSLTQLAPEA' A
#
# COMPACT_ATOMS: atom_id res chain seq x y z
N ALA A 1 12.47 -1.66 4.38
CA ALA A 1 12.13 -0.35 3.76
C ALA A 1 10.82 -0.51 2.99
N MET A 2 9.92 0.48 3.04
CA MET A 2 8.65 0.44 2.29
C MET A 2 8.96 0.34 0.79
N THR A 3 8.41 -0.66 0.10
CA THR A 3 8.70 -0.87 -1.32
C THR A 3 7.78 0.02 -2.14
N ARG A 4 8.33 1.00 -2.84
CA ARG A 4 7.59 1.80 -3.81
C ARG A 4 7.46 1.02 -5.11
N TYR A 5 6.27 0.51 -5.37
CA TYR A 5 5.94 -0.06 -6.65
C TYR A 5 5.52 1.09 -7.58
N GLY A 6 6.44 1.54 -8.44
CA GLY A 6 6.20 2.62 -9.40
C GLY A 6 5.28 2.19 -10.53
N PHE A 7 4.01 1.97 -10.22
CA PHE A 7 2.97 1.70 -11.19
C PHE A 7 2.14 2.97 -11.39
N ASP A 8 2.08 3.49 -12.61
CA ASP A 8 1.37 4.74 -12.92
C ASP A 8 -0.13 4.69 -12.56
N PHE A 9 -0.70 3.49 -12.50
CA PHE A 9 -2.09 3.24 -12.09
C PHE A 9 -2.29 3.12 -10.58
N MET A 10 -1.22 3.12 -9.77
CA MET A 10 -1.25 3.03 -8.30
C MET A 10 -0.32 4.07 -7.66
N PRO A 11 -0.63 5.38 -7.78
CA PRO A 11 0.18 6.42 -7.18
C PRO A 11 0.22 6.26 -5.65
N GLN A 12 1.42 6.27 -5.09
CA GLN A 12 1.65 6.18 -3.65
C GLN A 12 2.04 7.55 -3.07
N ASP A 13 1.66 7.79 -1.83
CA ASP A 13 2.05 8.99 -1.09
C ASP A 13 3.56 9.00 -0.76
N PRO A 14 4.11 10.09 -0.19
CA PRO A 14 5.52 10.15 0.20
C PRO A 14 5.98 9.03 1.15
N ARG A 15 5.06 8.43 1.90
CA ARG A 15 5.35 7.30 2.79
C ARG A 15 5.30 5.96 2.06
N GLY A 16 4.83 5.89 0.83
CA GLY A 16 4.66 4.65 0.06
C GLY A 16 3.32 3.97 0.31
N ILE A 17 2.31 4.71 0.78
CA ILE A 17 0.95 4.21 0.99
C ILE A 17 0.13 4.50 -0.27
N TRP A 18 -0.54 3.48 -0.79
CA TRP A 18 -1.55 3.64 -1.83
C TRP A 18 -2.93 3.85 -1.22
N ALA A 19 -3.71 4.77 -1.80
CA ALA A 19 -5.08 5.03 -1.42
C ALA A 19 -6.02 4.63 -2.56
N ALA A 20 -6.96 3.74 -2.26
CA ALA A 20 -8.01 3.32 -3.19
C ALA A 20 -9.04 4.44 -3.36
N PRO A 21 -9.70 4.56 -4.53
CA PRO A 21 -10.80 5.50 -4.74
C PRO A 21 -11.94 5.32 -3.72
N GLU A 22 -12.25 4.07 -3.33
CA GLU A 22 -13.25 3.73 -2.32
C GLU A 22 -12.81 3.96 -0.85
N GLY A 23 -11.62 4.51 -0.60
CA GLY A 23 -11.18 4.94 0.74
C GLY A 23 -10.33 3.93 1.52
N ALA A 24 -10.09 2.74 0.98
CA ALA A 24 -9.12 1.80 1.55
C ALA A 24 -7.68 2.32 1.41
N ARG A 25 -6.78 1.90 2.32
CA ARG A 25 -5.35 2.25 2.27
C ARG A 25 -4.49 1.01 2.39
N ILE A 26 -3.44 0.91 1.59
CA ILE A 26 -2.56 -0.25 1.56
C ILE A 26 -1.10 0.19 1.63
N ALA A 27 -0.33 -0.48 2.49
CA ALA A 27 1.13 -0.35 2.55
C ALA A 27 1.77 -1.72 2.29
N TRP A 28 2.75 -1.77 1.38
CA TRP A 28 3.52 -2.98 1.08
C TRP A 28 4.96 -2.87 1.56
N PHE A 29 5.48 -3.97 2.10
CA PHE A 29 6.85 -4.05 2.57
C PHE A 29 7.39 -5.48 2.41
N LYS A 30 8.72 -5.59 2.47
CA LYS A 30 9.43 -6.86 2.47
C LYS A 30 9.72 -7.32 3.90
N ASP A 31 9.49 -8.60 4.18
CA ASP A 31 10.04 -9.25 5.35
C ASP A 31 11.52 -9.62 5.12
N PRO A 32 12.26 -10.13 6.14
CA PRO A 32 13.67 -10.53 5.98
C PRO A 32 13.92 -11.62 4.93
N ASP A 33 12.91 -12.43 4.61
CA ASP A 33 13.00 -13.51 3.63
C ASP A 33 12.69 -13.03 2.19
N GLY A 34 12.28 -11.77 2.04
CA GLY A 34 11.98 -11.14 0.76
C GLY A 34 10.53 -11.31 0.28
N ASN A 35 9.63 -11.81 1.12
CA ASN A 35 8.20 -11.90 0.79
C ASN A 35 7.57 -10.51 0.74
N THR A 36 6.61 -10.30 -0.17
CA THR A 36 5.80 -9.07 -0.19
C THR A 36 4.62 -9.24 0.76
N LEU A 37 4.61 -8.49 1.86
CA LEU A 37 3.50 -8.42 2.79
C LEU A 37 2.74 -7.09 2.63
N SER A 38 1.46 -7.09 3.00
CA SER A 38 0.62 -5.89 2.96
C SER A 38 -0.12 -5.67 4.27
N LEU A 39 -0.21 -4.41 4.71
CA LEU A 39 -1.18 -3.96 5.71
C LEU A 39 -2.29 -3.18 5.00
N THR A 40 -3.54 -3.60 5.25
CA THR A 40 -4.73 -2.99 4.67
C THR A 40 -5.56 -2.34 5.76
N GLN A 41 -5.82 -1.04 5.61
CA GLN A 41 -6.92 -0.40 6.29
C GLN A 41 -8.14 -0.42 5.37
N LEU A 42 -9.19 -1.10 5.83
CA LEU A 42 -10.47 -1.13 5.14
C LEU A 42 -11.13 0.24 5.18
N ALA A 43 -11.89 0.55 4.13
CA ALA A 43 -12.77 1.71 4.15
C ALA A 43 -13.80 1.55 5.28
N PRO A 44 -14.25 2.66 5.91
CA PRO A 44 -15.39 2.62 6.81
C PRO A 44 -16.59 2.01 6.06
N GLU A 45 -17.32 1.11 6.72
CA GLU A 45 -18.64 0.70 6.24
C GLU A 45 -19.57 1.92 6.31
N ALA A 46 -20.37 2.12 5.27
CA ALA A 46 -21.30 3.26 5.16
C ALA A 46 -22.49 3.11 6.12
#